data_AF-A0A7R9H1G2-F1
#
_entry.id   AF-A0A7R9H1G2-F1
#
_cell.length_a   1.000
_cell.length_b   1.000
_cell.length_c   1.000
_cell.angle_alpha   90.00
_cell.angle_beta   90.00
_cell.angle_gamma   90.00
#
_symmetry.space_group_name_H-M   'P 1'
#
loop_
_entity.id
_entity.type
_entity.pdbx_description
1 polymer ?
#
loop_
_entity_poly.entity_id
_entity_poly.type
_entity_poly.pdbx_seq_one_letter_code
_entity_poly.pdbx_strand_id
1 'polypeptide(L)'
;MVKDKNLFKDQNYEKLRKHHQKLESLFIDPYFPPSSSSIGNYEKIPTGIEWKRPADLCESPRLFNTRGVPKTITRGQLSSAWMVSACSILAGVHELCHKVVPDFRDQEWDQEKKSKYAGIFHFRFWWFGDWVDVVVDDLLPTVDNQLLFTQSCCDDEFWTSLVEKAYAK
;
A
#
# COMPACT_ATOMS: atom_id res chain seq x y z
N MET A 1 -5.29 -11.95 26.92
CA MET A 1 -5.69 -10.55 26.68
C MET A 1 -5.29 -10.19 25.27
N VAL A 2 -6.25 -10.01 24.37
CA VAL A 2 -5.99 -9.45 23.03
C VAL A 2 -5.66 -7.98 23.28
N LYS A 3 -4.41 -7.55 23.05
CA LYS A 3 -4.09 -6.12 23.06
C LYS A 3 -5.00 -5.46 22.02
N ASP A 4 -5.77 -4.45 22.43
CA ASP A 4 -6.50 -3.62 21.48
C ASP A 4 -5.52 -3.15 20.42
N LYS A 5 -5.80 -3.46 19.15
CA LYS A 5 -5.00 -2.95 18.04
C LYS A 5 -5.09 -1.42 18.12
N ASN A 6 -3.96 -0.73 18.21
CA ASN A 6 -3.95 0.73 18.17
C ASN A 6 -4.29 1.14 16.73
N LEU A 7 -5.54 1.56 16.50
CA LEU A 7 -6.06 1.85 15.16
C LEU A 7 -5.82 3.32 14.81
N PHE A 8 -5.11 3.58 13.72
CA PHE A 8 -4.95 4.95 13.23
C PHE A 8 -6.30 5.49 12.73
N LYS A 9 -6.70 6.67 13.21
CA LYS A 9 -7.99 7.31 12.89
C LYS A 9 -9.20 6.42 13.16
N ASP A 10 -9.11 5.53 14.16
CA ASP A 10 -10.16 4.58 14.55
C ASP A 10 -10.63 3.65 13.40
N GLN A 11 -9.82 3.48 12.36
CA GLN A 11 -10.16 2.63 11.21
C GLN A 11 -9.84 1.16 11.50
N ASN A 12 -10.87 0.31 11.45
CA ASN A 12 -10.73 -1.13 11.61
C ASN A 12 -10.75 -1.83 10.24
N TYR A 13 -9.59 -2.34 9.80
CA TYR A 13 -9.42 -3.02 8.52
C TYR A 13 -10.48 -4.08 8.24
N GLU A 14 -10.68 -5.04 9.14
CA GLU A 14 -11.61 -6.17 8.92
C GLU A 14 -13.06 -5.71 8.78
N LYS A 15 -13.49 -4.73 9.57
CA LYS A 15 -14.85 -4.18 9.49
C LYS A 15 -15.05 -3.44 8.17
N LEU A 16 -14.10 -2.58 7.79
CA LEU A 16 -14.15 -1.80 6.55
C LEU A 16 -14.11 -2.71 5.33
N ARG A 17 -13.20 -3.69 5.31
CA ARG A 17 -13.09 -4.67 4.22
C ARG A 17 -14.39 -5.45 4.05
N LYS A 18 -14.94 -6.03 5.12
CA LYS A 18 -16.20 -6.78 5.06
C LYS A 18 -17.38 -5.92 4.61
N HIS A 19 -17.41 -4.65 5.03
CA HIS A 19 -18.43 -3.71 4.59
C HIS A 19 -18.38 -3.48 3.08
N HIS A 20 -17.20 -3.17 2.53
CA HIS A 20 -17.01 -2.92 1.11
C HIS A 20 -17.19 -4.17 0.25
N GLN A 21 -16.74 -5.35 0.72
CA GLN A 21 -17.02 -6.64 0.09
C GLN A 21 -18.52 -6.91 -0.02
N LYS A 22 -19.30 -6.67 1.06
CA LYS A 22 -20.75 -6.88 1.06
C LYS A 22 -21.48 -5.94 0.12
N LEU A 23 -20.99 -4.71 -0.02
CA LEU A 23 -21.56 -3.70 -0.92
C LEU A 23 -21.07 -3.82 -2.36
N GLU A 24 -20.16 -4.76 -2.66
CA GLU A 24 -19.50 -4.89 -3.97
C GLU A 24 -18.89 -3.55 -4.43
N SER A 25 -18.27 -2.83 -3.48
CA SER A 25 -17.67 -1.52 -3.71
C SER A 25 -16.20 -1.53 -3.32
N LEU A 26 -15.43 -0.60 -3.88
CA LEU A 26 -14.02 -0.42 -3.51
C LEU A 26 -13.90 0.68 -2.45
N PHE A 27 -13.09 0.41 -1.44
CA PHE A 27 -12.78 1.38 -0.40
C PHE A 27 -12.08 2.61 -1.00
N ILE A 28 -12.48 3.78 -0.52
CA ILE A 28 -11.79 5.05 -0.72
C ILE A 28 -11.58 5.63 0.68
N ASP A 29 -10.35 5.93 1.01
CA ASP A 29 -9.96 6.33 2.34
C ASP A 29 -10.35 7.80 2.61
N PRO A 30 -11.29 8.08 3.54
CA PRO A 30 -11.71 9.44 3.81
C PRO A 30 -10.63 10.28 4.48
N TYR A 31 -9.62 9.66 5.10
CA TYR A 31 -8.54 10.37 5.80
C TYR A 31 -7.29 10.57 4.94
N PHE A 32 -7.22 9.97 3.76
CA PHE A 32 -6.09 10.10 2.84
C PHE A 32 -6.60 10.04 1.38
N PRO A 33 -7.36 11.06 0.95
CA PRO A 33 -8.08 11.03 -0.33
C PRO A 33 -7.13 11.06 -1.53
N PRO A 34 -7.51 10.51 -2.70
CA PRO A 34 -6.71 10.53 -3.93
C PRO A 34 -6.67 11.94 -4.54
N SER A 35 -5.95 12.86 -3.91
CA SER A 35 -5.89 14.27 -4.29
C SER A 35 -4.53 14.88 -3.98
N SER A 36 -4.31 16.12 -4.43
CA SER A 36 -3.06 16.85 -4.21
C SER A 36 -2.70 17.00 -2.72
N SER A 37 -3.68 17.03 -1.81
CA SER A 37 -3.42 17.11 -0.37
C SER A 37 -2.64 15.89 0.16
N SER A 38 -2.81 14.73 -0.46
CA SER A 38 -2.18 13.47 -0.07
C SER A 38 -0.86 13.21 -0.79
N ILE A 39 -0.54 13.98 -1.83
CA ILE A 39 0.80 13.99 -2.41
C ILE A 39 1.77 14.69 -1.45
N GLY A 40 1.34 15.77 -0.80
CA GLY A 40 2.19 16.60 0.05
C GLY A 40 2.84 17.75 -0.72
N ASN A 41 3.80 18.42 -0.07
CA ASN A 41 4.39 19.65 -0.60
C ASN A 41 5.79 19.37 -1.17
N TYR A 42 5.90 19.35 -2.49
CA TYR A 42 7.16 19.20 -3.21
C TYR A 42 7.46 20.45 -4.05
N GLU A 43 8.74 20.81 -4.17
CA GLU A 43 9.16 21.96 -5.00
C GLU A 43 8.73 21.83 -6.47
N LYS A 44 8.70 20.59 -6.98
CA LYS A 44 8.30 20.27 -8.35
C LYS A 44 7.37 19.06 -8.37
N ILE A 45 6.08 19.33 -8.42
CA ILE A 45 5.04 18.31 -8.61
C ILE A 45 4.78 18.17 -10.12
N PRO A 46 4.85 16.96 -10.70
CA PRO A 46 4.46 16.71 -12.08
C PRO A 46 3.03 17.16 -12.38
N THR A 47 2.77 17.59 -13.61
CA THR A 47 1.40 17.81 -14.09
C THR A 47 0.79 16.49 -14.59
N GLY A 48 -0.54 16.42 -14.69
CA GLY A 48 -1.23 15.25 -15.22
C GLY A 48 -1.26 14.04 -14.27
N ILE A 49 -1.22 14.28 -12.95
CA ILE A 49 -1.29 13.21 -11.96
C ILE A 49 -2.67 12.56 -11.99
N GLU A 50 -2.70 11.25 -12.18
CA GLU A 50 -3.88 10.40 -12.11
C GLU A 50 -3.73 9.39 -10.98
N TRP A 51 -4.79 9.19 -10.20
CA TRP A 51 -4.82 8.18 -9.15
C TRP A 51 -5.44 6.89 -9.71
N LYS A 52 -4.63 5.82 -9.77
CA LYS A 52 -4.99 4.55 -10.39
C LYS A 52 -4.84 3.41 -9.41
N ARG A 53 -5.70 2.40 -9.50
CA ARG A 53 -5.54 1.17 -8.74
C ARG A 53 -4.54 0.25 -9.45
N PRO A 54 -3.90 -0.70 -8.75
CA PRO A 54 -3.02 -1.68 -9.37
C PRO A 54 -3.64 -2.44 -10.55
N ALA A 55 -4.95 -2.69 -10.49
CA ALA A 55 -5.70 -3.33 -11.57
C ALA A 55 -5.86 -2.47 -12.84
N ASP A 56 -5.68 -1.14 -12.74
CA ASP A 56 -5.67 -0.23 -13.89
C ASP A 56 -4.26 -0.14 -14.53
N LEU A 57 -3.22 -0.61 -13.82
CA LEU A 57 -1.81 -0.51 -14.23
C LEU A 57 -1.26 -1.82 -14.77
N CYS A 58 -1.75 -2.96 -14.29
CA CYS A 58 -1.33 -4.27 -14.76
C CYS A 58 -2.48 -5.30 -14.68
N GLU A 59 -2.40 -6.36 -15.49
CA GLU A 59 -3.47 -7.37 -15.57
C GLU A 59 -3.57 -8.27 -14.32
N SER A 60 -2.47 -8.43 -13.58
CA SER A 60 -2.35 -9.41 -12.51
C SER A 60 -1.63 -8.85 -11.29
N PRO A 61 -2.18 -7.79 -10.64
CA PRO A 61 -1.53 -7.18 -9.49
C PRO A 61 -1.33 -8.20 -8.36
N ARG A 62 -0.23 -8.02 -7.63
CA ARG A 62 0.18 -8.80 -6.47
C ARG A 62 0.71 -7.87 -5.39
N LEU A 63 0.48 -8.26 -4.15
CA LEU A 63 1.07 -7.59 -3.00
C LEU A 63 2.54 -7.99 -2.94
N PHE A 64 2.83 -9.29 -2.93
CA PHE A 64 4.19 -9.82 -3.05
C PHE A 64 4.31 -10.75 -4.25
N ASN A 65 5.30 -10.51 -5.10
CA ASN A 65 5.61 -11.39 -6.21
C ASN A 65 6.38 -12.62 -5.70
N THR A 66 5.86 -13.81 -5.98
CA THR A 66 6.47 -15.10 -5.57
C THR A 66 7.35 -15.73 -6.64
N ARG A 67 7.53 -15.10 -7.81
CA ARG A 67 8.19 -15.67 -8.99
C ARG A 67 9.73 -15.67 -8.94
N GLY A 68 10.33 -15.35 -7.79
CA GLY A 68 11.78 -15.44 -7.60
C GLY A 68 12.61 -14.40 -8.35
N VAL A 69 11.97 -13.33 -8.86
CA VAL A 69 12.67 -12.16 -9.41
C VAL A 69 13.37 -11.43 -8.25
N PRO A 70 14.60 -10.91 -8.44
CA PRO A 70 15.25 -10.09 -7.43
C PRO A 70 14.31 -8.95 -7.00
N LYS A 71 14.08 -8.82 -5.69
CA LYS A 71 13.24 -7.78 -5.09
C LYS A 71 13.94 -6.42 -5.12
N THR A 72 14.27 -5.95 -6.32
CA THR A 72 14.92 -4.65 -6.49
C THR A 72 13.83 -3.58 -6.37
N ILE A 73 14.05 -2.64 -5.48
CA ILE A 73 13.12 -1.55 -5.22
C ILE A 73 13.65 -0.33 -5.96
N THR A 74 12.79 0.26 -6.78
CA THR A 74 13.15 1.41 -7.62
C THR A 74 12.49 2.68 -7.07
N ARG A 75 13.20 3.78 -7.26
CA ARG A 75 12.78 5.10 -6.78
C ARG A 75 11.91 5.76 -7.84
N GLY A 76 10.66 6.10 -7.51
CA GLY A 76 9.84 7.02 -8.30
C GLY A 76 10.28 8.48 -8.16
N GLN A 77 9.78 9.36 -9.03
CA GLN A 77 10.18 10.77 -9.09
C GLN A 77 10.04 11.52 -7.75
N LEU A 78 8.98 11.24 -6.97
CA LEU A 78 8.69 11.89 -5.69
C LEU A 78 9.08 11.04 -4.46
N SER A 79 9.53 9.80 -4.69
CA SER A 79 10.03 8.93 -3.63
C SER A 79 11.36 9.44 -3.07
N SER A 80 11.62 9.13 -1.80
CA SER A 80 12.85 9.46 -1.10
C SER A 80 13.83 8.30 -1.05
N ALA A 81 15.14 8.58 -1.07
CA ALA A 81 16.17 7.54 -1.02
C ALA A 81 16.13 6.72 0.30
N TRP A 82 15.72 7.34 1.40
CA TRP A 82 15.61 6.66 2.68
C TRP A 82 14.44 5.65 2.70
N MET A 83 13.33 5.96 2.02
CA MET A 83 12.19 5.03 1.91
C MET A 83 12.57 3.78 1.11
N VAL A 84 13.23 3.97 -0.04
CA VAL A 84 13.75 2.88 -0.88
C VAL A 84 14.72 2.00 -0.09
N SER A 85 15.63 2.62 0.68
CA SER A 85 16.60 1.92 1.53
C SER A 85 15.91 1.11 2.64
N ALA A 86 14.93 1.71 3.32
CA ALA A 86 14.17 1.05 4.37
C ALA A 86 13.38 -0.15 3.83
N CYS A 87 12.68 0.02 2.70
CA CYS A 87 11.97 -1.08 2.06
C CYS A 87 12.93 -2.18 1.59
N SER A 88 14.12 -1.83 1.11
CA SER A 88 15.11 -2.83 0.65
C SER A 88 15.60 -3.69 1.80
N ILE A 89 15.81 -3.10 2.98
CA ILE A 89 16.15 -3.83 4.20
C ILE A 89 14.97 -4.71 4.63
N LEU A 90 13.74 -4.19 4.63
CA LEU A 90 12.54 -4.97 4.97
C LEU A 90 12.37 -6.18 4.04
N ALA A 91 12.64 -6.01 2.73
CA ALA A 91 12.54 -7.09 1.75
C ALA A 91 13.49 -8.27 2.03
N GLY A 92 14.63 -7.99 2.66
CA GLY A 92 15.63 -8.98 3.06
C GLY A 92 15.40 -9.62 4.44
N VAL A 93 14.58 -8.99 5.30
CA VAL A 93 14.29 -9.48 6.66
C VAL A 93 12.80 -9.82 6.78
N HIS A 94 12.44 -11.02 6.31
CA HIS A 94 11.06 -11.49 6.22
C HIS A 94 10.27 -11.37 7.53
N GLU A 95 10.87 -11.65 8.69
CA GLU A 95 10.19 -11.54 9.98
C GLU A 95 9.76 -10.11 10.31
N LEU A 96 10.57 -9.12 9.94
CA LEU A 96 10.24 -7.70 10.12
C LEU A 96 9.22 -7.25 9.07
N CYS A 97 9.39 -7.69 7.82
CA CYS A 97 8.42 -7.43 6.76
C CYS A 97 7.01 -7.91 7.16
N HIS A 98 6.86 -9.12 7.71
CA HIS A 98 5.57 -9.63 8.16
C HIS A 98 5.01 -8.93 9.41
N LYS A 99 5.84 -8.19 10.17
CA LYS A 99 5.34 -7.30 11.23
C LYS A 99 4.75 -6.02 10.64
N VAL A 100 5.35 -5.48 9.59
CA VAL A 100 4.90 -4.25 8.89
C VAL A 100 3.73 -4.52 7.96
N VAL A 101 3.75 -5.63 7.23
CA VAL A 101 2.68 -6.11 6.34
C VAL A 101 2.03 -7.34 7.00
N PRO A 102 1.14 -7.13 7.99
CA PRO A 102 0.53 -8.23 8.71
C PRO A 102 -0.37 -9.06 7.79
N ASP A 103 -0.53 -10.34 8.11
CA ASP A 103 -1.54 -11.19 7.46
C ASP A 103 -1.48 -11.13 5.90
N PHE A 104 -0.28 -10.93 5.33
CA PHE A 104 -0.08 -10.55 3.92
C PHE A 104 -0.79 -11.46 2.91
N ARG A 105 -0.93 -12.76 3.23
CA ARG A 105 -1.64 -13.74 2.38
C ARG A 105 -3.14 -13.48 2.30
N ASP A 106 -3.73 -12.91 3.34
CA ASP A 106 -5.14 -12.54 3.40
C ASP A 106 -5.41 -11.18 2.73
N GLN A 107 -4.39 -10.33 2.65
CA GLN A 107 -4.43 -9.07 1.90
C GLN A 107 -4.13 -9.24 0.40
N GLU A 108 -3.46 -10.34 0.02
CA GLU A 108 -3.06 -10.62 -1.36
C GLU A 108 -4.26 -10.68 -2.33
N TRP A 109 -4.03 -10.25 -3.57
CA TRP A 109 -5.01 -10.40 -4.64
C TRP A 109 -5.26 -11.88 -4.94
N ASP A 110 -6.54 -12.29 -4.87
CA ASP A 110 -6.97 -13.65 -5.16
C ASP A 110 -7.63 -13.69 -6.55
N GLN A 111 -6.92 -14.26 -7.54
CA GLN A 111 -7.41 -14.34 -8.92
C GLN A 111 -8.66 -15.22 -9.07
N GLU A 112 -8.82 -16.21 -8.19
CA GLU A 112 -9.97 -17.12 -8.22
C GLU A 112 -11.15 -16.52 -7.44
N LYS A 113 -10.89 -15.78 -6.37
CA LYS A 113 -11.90 -15.18 -5.49
C LYS A 113 -11.82 -13.66 -5.52
N LYS A 114 -12.18 -13.09 -6.67
CA LYS A 114 -12.24 -11.62 -6.88
C LYS A 114 -13.08 -10.89 -5.81
N SER A 115 -14.11 -11.53 -5.24
CA SER A 115 -14.93 -10.95 -4.16
C SER A 115 -14.18 -10.69 -2.85
N LYS A 116 -12.97 -11.24 -2.67
CA LYS A 116 -12.10 -10.88 -1.55
C LYS A 116 -11.52 -9.48 -1.68
N TYR A 117 -11.31 -9.02 -2.91
CA TYR A 117 -10.73 -7.71 -3.15
C TYR A 117 -11.76 -6.61 -2.91
N ALA A 118 -11.37 -5.60 -2.13
CA ALA A 118 -12.20 -4.43 -1.83
C ALA A 118 -11.40 -3.12 -1.89
N GLY A 119 -10.24 -3.13 -2.56
CA GLY A 119 -9.39 -1.94 -2.72
C GLY A 119 -8.89 -1.35 -1.40
N ILE A 120 -8.64 -2.20 -0.39
CA ILE A 120 -8.27 -1.83 0.98
C ILE A 120 -7.13 -2.71 1.48
N PHE A 121 -6.14 -2.08 2.10
CA PHE A 121 -4.96 -2.71 2.69
C PHE A 121 -4.68 -2.11 4.07
N HIS A 122 -3.89 -2.81 4.88
CA HIS A 122 -3.42 -2.26 6.14
C HIS A 122 -1.97 -2.67 6.46
N PHE A 123 -1.29 -1.78 7.16
CA PHE A 123 0.11 -1.88 7.52
C PHE A 123 0.29 -1.51 8.98
N ARG A 124 1.37 -1.98 9.60
CA ARG A 124 1.70 -1.67 10.99
C ARG A 124 3.02 -0.93 11.08
N PHE A 125 3.00 0.19 11.79
CA PHE A 125 4.19 0.98 12.06
C PHE A 125 4.41 1.08 13.57
N TRP A 126 5.68 1.12 13.97
CA TRP A 126 6.04 1.34 15.37
C TRP A 126 6.07 2.83 15.64
N TRP A 127 5.17 3.30 16.49
CA TRP A 127 4.96 4.72 16.77
C TRP A 127 4.81 4.93 18.28
N PHE A 128 5.71 5.72 18.87
CA PHE A 128 5.75 6.04 20.31
C PHE A 128 5.60 4.84 21.26
N GLY A 129 6.23 3.70 20.93
CA GLY A 129 6.28 2.53 21.81
C GLY A 129 5.19 1.50 21.56
N ASP A 130 4.31 1.70 20.58
CA ASP A 130 3.26 0.76 20.20
C ASP A 130 3.20 0.52 18.69
N TRP A 131 2.62 -0.62 18.32
CA TRP A 131 2.27 -0.92 16.93
C TRP A 131 0.93 -0.27 16.58
N VAL A 132 0.96 0.64 15.61
CA VAL A 132 -0.22 1.33 15.07
C VAL A 132 -0.61 0.70 13.74
N ASP A 133 -1.88 0.30 13.62
CA ASP A 133 -2.49 -0.29 12.42
C ASP A 133 -3.06 0.84 11.53
N VAL A 134 -2.50 1.01 10.34
CA VAL A 134 -2.86 2.05 9.39
C VAL A 134 -3.55 1.42 8.19
N VAL A 135 -4.80 1.80 7.96
CA VAL A 135 -5.60 1.37 6.81
C VAL A 135 -5.44 2.36 5.66
N VAL A 136 -5.32 1.88 4.44
CA VAL A 136 -5.32 2.70 3.21
C VAL A 136 -6.11 2.02 2.10
N ASP A 137 -6.63 2.80 1.15
CA ASP A 137 -7.03 2.25 -0.14
C ASP A 137 -5.80 2.04 -1.05
N ASP A 138 -5.98 1.39 -2.20
CA ASP A 138 -4.89 1.13 -3.16
C ASP A 138 -4.84 2.08 -4.36
N LEU A 139 -5.46 3.27 -4.30
CA LEU A 139 -5.27 4.29 -5.32
C LEU A 139 -3.85 4.87 -5.20
N LEU A 140 -3.03 4.72 -6.23
CA LEU A 140 -1.65 5.19 -6.27
C LEU A 140 -1.52 6.32 -7.31
N PRO A 141 -0.74 7.38 -7.02
CA PRO A 141 -0.59 8.49 -7.94
C PRO A 141 0.41 8.14 -9.04
N THR A 142 0.03 8.45 -10.27
CA THR A 142 0.73 8.08 -11.49
C THR A 142 0.80 9.24 -12.47
N VAL A 143 1.78 9.20 -13.36
CA VAL A 143 1.86 10.03 -14.57
C VAL A 143 2.23 9.08 -15.72
N ASP A 144 1.49 9.13 -16.83
CA ASP A 144 1.72 8.24 -17.98
C ASP A 144 1.78 6.74 -17.61
N ASN A 145 0.87 6.31 -16.71
CA ASN A 145 0.82 4.96 -16.12
C ASN A 145 2.07 4.55 -15.31
N GLN A 146 2.96 5.47 -14.97
CA GLN A 146 4.13 5.23 -14.12
C GLN A 146 3.88 5.72 -12.69
N LEU A 147 4.22 4.90 -11.69
CA LEU A 147 4.10 5.27 -10.28
C LEU A 147 5.04 6.42 -9.93
N LEU A 148 4.54 7.44 -9.23
CA LEU A 148 5.35 8.59 -8.81
C LEU A 148 6.24 8.30 -7.60
N PHE A 149 5.88 7.29 -6.81
CA PHE A 149 6.54 6.92 -5.57
C PHE A 149 7.31 5.60 -5.71
N THR A 150 7.78 5.03 -4.60
CA THR A 150 8.55 3.80 -4.56
C THR A 150 7.76 2.68 -5.22
N GLN A 151 8.44 1.89 -6.04
CA GLN A 151 7.85 0.76 -6.73
C GLN A 151 8.81 -0.42 -6.74
N SER A 152 8.28 -1.62 -6.96
CA SER A 152 9.12 -2.78 -7.25
C SER A 152 9.66 -2.69 -8.69
N CYS A 153 10.76 -3.39 -8.98
CA CYS A 153 11.15 -3.63 -10.36
C CYS A 153 10.23 -4.65 -11.08
N CYS A 154 9.37 -5.33 -10.32
CA CYS A 154 8.30 -6.15 -10.87
C CYS A 154 7.05 -5.29 -11.03
N ASP A 155 6.61 -5.07 -12.27
CA ASP A 155 5.48 -4.19 -12.58
C ASP A 155 4.13 -4.69 -12.01
N ASP A 156 4.07 -5.94 -11.56
CA ASP A 156 2.92 -6.54 -10.91
C ASP A 156 3.00 -6.56 -9.38
N GLU A 157 4.06 -6.02 -8.75
CA GLU A 157 4.27 -6.05 -7.30
C GLU A 157 4.11 -4.66 -6.63
N PHE A 158 3.17 -4.55 -5.69
CA PHE A 158 2.73 -3.25 -5.15
C PHE A 158 2.97 -3.03 -3.64
N TRP A 159 3.50 -3.99 -2.89
CA TRP A 159 3.66 -3.81 -1.42
C TRP A 159 4.50 -2.58 -1.06
N THR A 160 5.55 -2.25 -1.82
CA THR A 160 6.41 -1.09 -1.52
C THR A 160 5.66 0.23 -1.70
N SER A 161 4.92 0.36 -2.79
CA SER A 161 4.09 1.54 -3.08
C SER A 161 3.00 1.72 -2.04
N LEU A 162 2.36 0.63 -1.62
CA LEU A 162 1.30 0.65 -0.61
C LEU A 162 1.85 0.91 0.81
N VAL A 163 3.01 0.37 1.15
CA VAL A 163 3.71 0.68 2.42
C VAL A 163 4.10 2.16 2.47
N GLU A 164 4.68 2.71 1.40
CA GLU A 164 5.03 4.13 1.38
C GLU A 164 3.78 5.00 1.49
N LYS A 165 2.70 4.66 0.79
CA LYS A 165 1.41 5.35 0.93
C LYS A 165 0.90 5.34 2.37
N ALA A 166 0.92 4.18 3.02
CA ALA A 166 0.46 4.05 4.41
C ALA A 166 1.37 4.78 5.40
N TYR A 167 2.66 4.92 5.09
CA TYR A 167 3.59 5.71 5.91
C TYR A 167 3.46 7.22 5.69
N ALA A 168 3.05 7.64 4.48
CA ALA A 168 2.79 9.05 4.16
C ALA A 168 1.51 9.59 4.82
N LYS A 169 0.56 8.69 5.11
CA LYS A 169 -0.68 8.98 5.84
C LYS A 169 -0.46 9.16 7.34
#